data_AF-A0A328STQ3-F1
#
_entry.id   AF-A0A328STQ3-F1
#
_cell.length_a   1.000
_cell.length_b   1.000
_cell.length_c   1.000
_cell.angle_alpha   90.00
_cell.angle_beta   90.00
_cell.angle_gamma   90.00
#
_symmetry.space_group_name_H-M   'P 1'
#
loop_
_entity.id
_entity.type
_entity.pdbx_description
1 polymer ?
#
loop_
_entity_poly.entity_id
_entity_poly.type
_entity_poly.pdbx_seq_one_letter_code
_entity_poly.pdbx_strand_id
1 'polypeptide(L)'
;MNNKIIKTFILVTLLAVLVAVASASEVSTDTTSTPTTVDVPDDVVGMDTTPSVVEDTTPTTTGTLQESVTSKQIENNEIIKEEKNKKTAYFDVSSSDDLRTAFDSTNEEVTVNIIADITLYINPSLNPDINTLTIEGNGHTINGSNTHRFLDIESRTTVNIKNLTITNCYYIGDGGAIYNNGTLTITNSNLTHNTATQWGGAINNNHGTLTINNSNLNNNTQWGGAIHQYYGTLYITNSNLTHNNATTRGGAIDNEYGIVTIAHSNFNYNTAVYGGAIFNLGIDVDWADWGTLTITDSNLTHNTATQWGGAINNDNFATLNITNSNLNYNTANDGGAIINSGTLNITKS
;
A
#
# COMPACT_ATOMS: atom_id res chain seq x y z
N MET A 1 24.45 37.09 -22.24
CA MET A 1 24.01 36.14 -21.19
C MET A 1 22.54 35.84 -21.43
N ASN A 2 22.05 34.62 -21.65
CA ASN A 2 22.75 33.34 -21.70
C ASN A 2 21.93 32.29 -22.49
N ASN A 3 22.10 32.29 -23.82
CA ASN A 3 21.72 31.17 -24.70
C ASN A 3 22.51 29.87 -24.40
N LYS A 4 23.51 29.94 -23.51
CA LYS A 4 24.25 28.80 -22.97
C LYS A 4 23.49 28.04 -21.88
N ILE A 5 22.60 28.68 -21.11
CA ILE A 5 21.88 28.00 -20.02
C ILE A 5 20.76 27.10 -20.58
N ILE A 6 20.09 27.54 -21.65
CA ILE A 6 19.01 26.78 -22.30
C ILE A 6 19.56 25.51 -22.98
N LYS A 7 20.76 25.57 -23.58
CA LYS A 7 21.40 24.39 -24.19
C LYS A 7 21.90 23.39 -23.15
N THR A 8 22.33 23.83 -21.97
CA THR A 8 22.74 22.93 -20.88
C THR A 8 21.53 22.23 -20.24
N PHE A 9 20.37 22.90 -20.13
CA PHE A 9 19.15 22.28 -19.61
C PHE A 9 18.61 21.19 -20.56
N ILE A 10 18.60 21.43 -21.87
CA ILE A 10 18.13 20.46 -22.86
C ILE A 10 19.06 19.22 -22.93
N LEU A 11 20.36 19.39 -22.70
CA LEU A 11 21.32 18.28 -22.73
C LEU A 11 21.22 17.39 -21.47
N VAL A 12 20.89 17.96 -20.30
CA VAL A 12 20.72 17.21 -19.05
C VAL A 12 19.39 16.43 -19.05
N THR A 13 18.32 16.97 -19.66
CA THR A 13 17.06 16.26 -19.82
C THR A 13 17.14 15.12 -20.85
N LEU A 14 17.95 15.27 -21.92
CA LEU A 14 18.13 14.20 -22.91
C LEU A 14 18.96 13.03 -22.36
N LEU A 15 19.90 13.31 -21.45
CA LEU A 15 20.72 12.27 -20.81
C LEU A 15 19.93 11.46 -19.77
N ALA A 16 18.99 12.09 -19.05
CA ALA A 16 18.08 11.40 -18.14
C ALA A 16 17.11 10.45 -18.87
N VAL A 17 16.68 10.81 -20.09
CA VAL A 17 15.85 9.93 -20.93
C VAL A 17 16.66 8.76 -21.51
N LEU A 18 17.95 8.93 -21.80
CA LEU A 18 18.79 7.84 -22.30
C LEU A 18 19.13 6.78 -21.23
N VAL A 19 19.19 7.14 -19.95
CA VAL A 19 19.40 6.17 -18.86
C VAL A 19 18.14 5.34 -18.59
N ALA A 20 16.96 5.84 -18.93
CA ALA A 20 15.70 5.10 -18.80
C ALA A 20 15.42 4.10 -19.95
N VAL A 21 16.16 4.17 -21.06
CA VAL A 21 15.97 3.29 -22.23
C VAL A 21 16.96 2.10 -22.23
N ALA A 22 17.93 2.06 -21.32
CA ALA A 22 18.96 1.01 -21.26
C ALA A 22 18.56 -0.23 -20.43
N SER A 23 17.38 -0.27 -19.79
CA SER A 23 16.94 -1.40 -18.95
C SER A 23 15.89 -2.32 -19.60
N ALA A 24 15.61 -2.16 -20.89
CA ALA A 24 14.68 -3.03 -21.62
C ALA A 24 15.32 -3.64 -22.88
N SER A 25 15.96 -4.79 -22.73
CA SER A 25 15.98 -5.82 -23.77
C SER A 25 16.25 -7.19 -23.15
N GLU A 26 15.19 -7.99 -22.97
CA GLU A 26 15.31 -9.45 -23.02
C GLU A 26 15.58 -9.85 -24.47
N VAL A 27 16.46 -10.83 -24.74
CA VAL A 27 16.22 -11.91 -25.72
C VAL A 27 17.15 -13.09 -25.40
N SER A 28 16.51 -14.23 -25.18
CA SER A 28 17.04 -15.59 -25.20
C SER A 28 17.63 -15.95 -26.56
N THR A 29 18.85 -16.51 -26.57
CA THR A 29 19.31 -17.41 -27.63
C THR A 29 20.24 -18.47 -27.03
N ASP A 30 19.73 -19.68 -26.82
CA ASP A 30 20.60 -20.86 -26.82
C ASP A 30 20.08 -21.86 -27.84
N THR A 31 20.83 -21.97 -28.95
CA THR A 31 20.68 -23.00 -29.95
C THR A 31 22.03 -23.61 -30.25
N THR A 32 22.15 -24.89 -29.88
CA THR A 32 22.79 -26.00 -30.61
C THR A 32 24.31 -25.99 -30.82
N SER A 33 24.99 -26.99 -30.23
CA SER A 33 25.80 -27.95 -31.01
C SER A 33 26.08 -29.26 -30.23
N THR A 34 25.62 -30.38 -30.80
CA THR A 34 26.00 -31.79 -30.60
C THR A 34 27.34 -32.11 -31.32
N PRO A 35 27.84 -33.37 -31.40
CA PRO A 35 28.05 -34.46 -30.42
C PRO A 35 29.47 -35.12 -30.54
N THR A 36 29.90 -35.93 -29.57
CA THR A 36 30.93 -37.00 -29.74
C THR A 36 30.68 -38.09 -28.70
N THR A 37 29.99 -39.19 -29.02
CA THR A 37 30.45 -40.49 -29.59
C THR A 37 31.28 -41.38 -28.66
N VAL A 38 30.83 -42.64 -28.56
CA VAL A 38 31.58 -43.89 -28.20
C VAL A 38 31.78 -44.08 -26.68
N ASP A 39 31.35 -45.13 -25.98
CA ASP A 39 31.41 -46.58 -26.26
C ASP A 39 30.38 -47.38 -25.42
N VAL A 40 29.87 -48.47 -26.00
CA VAL A 40 29.19 -49.64 -25.38
C VAL A 40 29.93 -50.83 -26.00
N PRO A 41 30.39 -51.87 -25.28
CA PRO A 41 29.54 -52.86 -24.59
C PRO A 41 30.23 -53.47 -23.33
N ASP A 42 29.73 -54.42 -22.54
CA ASP A 42 28.99 -55.65 -22.83
C ASP A 42 28.43 -56.25 -21.52
N ASP A 43 27.55 -57.23 -21.71
CA ASP A 43 27.24 -58.37 -20.86
C ASP A 43 26.09 -58.34 -19.83
N VAL A 44 25.06 -59.04 -20.31
CA VAL A 44 23.89 -59.66 -19.71
C VAL A 44 24.28 -60.78 -18.73
N VAL A 45 23.45 -61.00 -17.70
CA VAL A 45 22.83 -62.28 -17.28
C VAL A 45 22.59 -62.27 -15.75
N GLY A 46 21.35 -62.56 -15.34
CA GLY A 46 21.08 -63.18 -14.03
C GLY A 46 19.84 -62.70 -13.30
N MET A 47 18.68 -63.29 -13.62
CA MET A 47 17.50 -63.33 -12.75
C MET A 47 17.84 -64.02 -11.42
N ASP A 48 17.35 -63.50 -10.29
CA ASP A 48 16.54 -64.32 -9.36
C ASP A 48 15.71 -63.46 -8.40
N THR A 49 14.56 -64.02 -8.09
CA THR A 49 13.44 -63.59 -7.27
C THR A 49 13.61 -63.92 -5.79
N THR A 50 13.19 -63.02 -4.89
CA THR A 50 12.17 -63.24 -3.82
C THR A 50 12.30 -62.22 -2.67
N PRO A 51 11.20 -61.89 -1.95
CA PRO A 51 11.11 -60.74 -1.05
C PRO A 51 11.23 -61.14 0.43
N SER A 52 11.69 -60.23 1.30
CA SER A 52 11.39 -60.32 2.75
C SER A 52 11.45 -58.97 3.48
N VAL A 53 10.28 -58.60 4.02
CA VAL A 53 9.96 -58.16 5.39
C VAL A 53 10.73 -56.99 6.03
N VAL A 54 9.99 -55.87 6.12
CA VAL A 54 9.71 -54.99 7.29
C VAL A 54 10.74 -54.95 8.43
N GLU A 55 11.27 -53.75 8.69
CA GLU A 55 11.36 -53.20 10.05
C GLU A 55 11.20 -51.66 10.01
N ASP A 56 10.22 -51.18 10.77
CA ASP A 56 9.89 -49.78 11.04
C ASP A 56 10.50 -49.39 12.39
N THR A 57 11.29 -48.31 12.42
CA THR A 57 11.51 -47.48 13.61
C THR A 57 11.64 -46.00 13.20
N THR A 58 10.52 -45.27 13.31
CA THR A 58 10.30 -43.82 13.50
C THR A 58 11.51 -42.96 13.93
N PRO A 59 11.62 -41.62 13.63
CA PRO A 59 10.60 -40.65 14.09
C PRO A 59 10.41 -39.30 13.35
N THR A 60 9.32 -38.62 13.75
CA THR A 60 9.12 -37.16 13.95
C THR A 60 8.38 -36.33 12.90
N THR A 61 7.31 -35.66 13.39
CA THR A 61 6.67 -34.38 12.99
C THR A 61 6.14 -34.22 11.57
N THR A 62 4.82 -33.95 11.45
CA THR A 62 4.26 -33.23 10.31
C THR A 62 2.93 -32.56 10.69
N GLY A 63 2.86 -31.25 10.41
CA GLY A 63 1.62 -30.50 10.42
C GLY A 63 0.63 -31.06 9.42
N THR A 64 -0.65 -30.92 9.72
CA THR A 64 -1.75 -31.41 8.89
C THR A 64 -1.81 -30.63 7.59
N LEU A 65 -1.30 -31.23 6.51
CA LEU A 65 -1.68 -30.90 5.14
C LEU A 65 -3.06 -31.50 4.89
N GLN A 66 -4.06 -30.66 4.67
CA GLN A 66 -5.37 -31.10 4.19
C GLN A 66 -5.36 -31.06 2.66
N GLU A 67 -4.89 -32.15 2.02
CA GLU A 67 -5.08 -32.36 0.58
C GLU A 67 -6.51 -32.87 0.33
N SER A 68 -7.35 -32.05 -0.30
CA SER A 68 -8.62 -32.52 -0.86
C SER A 68 -8.38 -33.10 -2.26
N VAL A 69 -8.43 -34.43 -2.39
CA VAL A 69 -8.39 -35.12 -3.68
C VAL A 69 -9.80 -35.19 -4.25
N THR A 70 -10.05 -34.51 -5.38
CA THR A 70 -11.28 -34.67 -6.16
C THR A 70 -10.97 -35.52 -7.40
N SER A 71 -11.67 -36.65 -7.54
CA SER A 71 -11.54 -37.59 -8.66
C SER A 71 -12.08 -37.01 -9.97
N LYS A 72 -11.33 -37.18 -11.07
CA LYS A 72 -11.72 -36.80 -12.44
C LYS A 72 -12.90 -37.63 -12.97
N GLN A 73 -13.92 -36.97 -13.49
CA GLN A 73 -14.75 -37.50 -14.59
C GLN A 73 -14.31 -36.81 -15.88
N ILE A 74 -14.04 -37.60 -16.92
CA ILE A 74 -13.70 -37.13 -18.27
C ILE A 74 -15.03 -37.01 -19.03
N GLU A 75 -15.40 -35.81 -19.44
CA GLU A 75 -16.30 -35.59 -20.58
C GLU A 75 -16.02 -34.22 -21.22
N ASN A 76 -15.76 -34.25 -22.53
CA ASN A 76 -15.73 -33.14 -23.48
C ASN A 76 -14.53 -32.19 -23.50
N ASN A 77 -14.09 -31.93 -24.73
CA ASN A 77 -12.87 -31.25 -25.13
C ASN A 77 -12.99 -29.72 -24.97
N GLU A 78 -13.35 -29.25 -23.76
CA GLU A 78 -13.11 -27.87 -23.37
C GLU A 78 -11.66 -27.76 -22.88
N ILE A 79 -10.95 -26.72 -23.34
CA ILE A 79 -9.73 -26.29 -22.66
C ILE A 79 -10.17 -25.77 -21.29
N ILE A 80 -10.26 -26.68 -20.32
CA ILE A 80 -10.31 -26.33 -18.92
C ILE A 80 -8.97 -25.64 -18.65
N LYS A 81 -8.96 -24.31 -18.55
CA LYS A 81 -7.87 -23.63 -17.88
C LYS A 81 -7.81 -24.25 -16.49
N GLU A 82 -6.80 -25.07 -16.22
CA GLU A 82 -6.50 -25.48 -14.86
C GLU A 82 -6.35 -24.19 -14.05
N GLU A 83 -7.34 -23.89 -13.20
CA GLU A 83 -7.12 -22.97 -12.09
C GLU A 83 -5.99 -23.58 -11.30
N LYS A 84 -4.79 -22.99 -11.39
CA LYS A 84 -3.71 -23.32 -10.47
C LYS A 84 -4.29 -23.16 -9.07
N ASN A 85 -4.38 -24.26 -8.32
CA ASN A 85 -4.71 -24.21 -6.91
C ASN A 85 -3.72 -23.25 -6.24
N LYS A 86 -4.19 -22.06 -5.86
CA LYS A 86 -3.36 -21.07 -5.21
C LYS A 86 -2.88 -21.63 -3.88
N LYS A 87 -1.59 -21.44 -3.60
CA LYS A 87 -1.00 -21.83 -2.32
C LYS A 87 -1.53 -20.88 -1.24
N THR A 88 -2.20 -21.42 -0.23
CA THR A 88 -2.81 -20.66 0.86
C THR A 88 -2.15 -21.02 2.19
N ALA A 89 -1.98 -20.05 3.09
CA ALA A 89 -1.52 -20.28 4.45
C ALA A 89 -2.28 -19.43 5.47
N TYR A 90 -2.35 -19.94 6.70
CA TYR A 90 -3.00 -19.30 7.84
C TYR A 90 -2.05 -19.32 9.04
N PHE A 91 -1.94 -18.18 9.72
CA PHE A 91 -1.06 -18.01 10.89
C PHE A 91 -1.82 -17.34 12.02
N ASP A 92 -1.85 -17.96 13.20
CA ASP A 92 -2.14 -17.27 14.45
C ASP A 92 -0.85 -16.58 14.91
N VAL A 93 -0.93 -15.27 15.15
CA VAL A 93 0.23 -14.42 15.39
C VAL A 93 0.09 -13.72 16.73
N SER A 94 1.02 -13.99 17.64
CA SER A 94 1.03 -13.45 19.01
C SER A 94 2.25 -12.60 19.33
N SER A 95 3.22 -12.55 18.40
CA SER A 95 4.50 -11.89 18.61
C SER A 95 5.07 -11.31 17.31
N SER A 96 6.10 -10.47 17.44
CA SER A 96 6.81 -9.93 16.28
C SER A 96 7.55 -11.01 15.48
N ASP A 97 7.93 -12.12 16.12
CA ASP A 97 8.55 -13.26 15.45
C ASP A 97 7.53 -14.05 14.63
N ASP A 98 6.36 -14.34 15.21
CA ASP A 98 5.26 -14.99 14.50
C ASP A 98 4.83 -14.18 13.27
N LEU A 99 4.78 -12.86 13.40
CA LEU A 99 4.41 -11.95 12.32
C LEU A 99 5.42 -12.04 11.17
N ARG A 100 6.71 -12.05 11.50
CA ARG A 100 7.78 -12.22 10.52
C ARG A 100 7.69 -13.58 9.84
N THR A 101 7.45 -14.66 10.60
CA THR A 101 7.24 -16.00 10.03
C THR A 101 6.06 -16.03 9.06
N ALA A 102 4.95 -15.36 9.38
CA ALA A 102 3.81 -15.26 8.49
C ALA A 102 4.14 -14.47 7.21
N PHE A 103 4.88 -13.36 7.34
CA PHE A 103 5.28 -12.52 6.21
C PHE A 103 6.38 -13.14 5.33
N ASP A 104 7.18 -14.07 5.86
CA ASP A 104 8.19 -14.82 5.13
C ASP A 104 7.60 -16.00 4.30
N SER A 105 6.29 -16.27 4.44
CA SER A 105 5.57 -17.35 3.73
C SER A 105 5.77 -17.30 2.22
N THR A 106 5.92 -18.47 1.58
CA THR A 106 6.02 -18.64 0.12
C THR A 106 4.66 -18.99 -0.53
N ASN A 107 3.57 -18.79 0.22
CA ASN A 107 2.22 -18.97 -0.27
C ASN A 107 1.72 -17.69 -0.94
N GLU A 108 0.92 -17.83 -2.00
CA GLU A 108 0.39 -16.69 -2.74
C GLU A 108 -0.70 -15.95 -1.96
N GLU A 109 -1.45 -16.67 -1.12
CA GLU A 109 -2.49 -16.11 -0.27
C GLU A 109 -2.19 -16.43 1.20
N VAL A 110 -2.06 -15.40 2.03
CA VAL A 110 -1.73 -15.53 3.44
C VAL A 110 -2.78 -14.84 4.29
N THR A 111 -3.31 -15.56 5.29
CA THR A 111 -4.16 -15.00 6.33
C THR A 111 -3.39 -14.96 7.66
N VAL A 112 -3.34 -13.78 8.26
CA VAL A 112 -2.75 -13.52 9.57
C VAL A 112 -3.87 -13.19 10.53
N ASN A 113 -4.00 -13.99 11.57
CA ASN A 113 -4.93 -13.79 12.66
C ASN A 113 -4.17 -13.32 13.89
N ILE A 114 -4.32 -12.03 14.24
CA ILE A 114 -3.65 -11.47 15.40
C ILE A 114 -4.40 -11.91 16.67
N ILE A 115 -3.69 -12.54 17.61
CA ILE A 115 -4.26 -13.10 18.84
C ILE A 115 -3.69 -12.47 20.13
N ALA A 116 -2.78 -11.50 19.98
CA ALA A 116 -2.24 -10.71 21.08
C ALA A 116 -1.73 -9.35 20.56
N ASP A 117 -1.52 -8.40 21.46
CA ASP A 117 -0.84 -7.15 21.11
C ASP A 117 0.64 -7.42 20.81
N ILE A 118 1.15 -6.83 19.74
CA ILE A 118 2.49 -7.06 19.20
C ILE A 118 3.29 -5.75 19.25
N THR A 119 4.49 -5.83 19.81
CA THR A 119 5.46 -4.74 19.76
C THR A 119 6.58 -5.12 18.78
N LEU A 120 6.78 -4.28 17.76
CA LEU A 120 7.82 -4.49 16.75
C LEU A 120 9.19 -4.10 17.31
N TYR A 121 10.17 -4.98 17.08
CA TYR A 121 11.59 -4.73 17.35
C TYR A 121 12.43 -4.68 16.07
N ILE A 122 11.81 -4.94 14.91
CA ILE A 122 12.37 -4.85 13.57
C ILE A 122 11.26 -4.50 12.59
N ASN A 123 11.60 -3.86 11.46
CA ASN A 123 10.68 -3.66 10.35
C ASN A 123 10.38 -5.02 9.69
N PRO A 124 9.12 -5.50 9.68
CA PRO A 124 8.77 -6.71 8.95
C PRO A 124 8.96 -6.50 7.44
N SER A 125 9.42 -7.55 6.76
CA SER A 125 9.52 -7.57 5.29
C SER A 125 8.47 -8.52 4.75
N LEU A 126 7.67 -8.08 3.78
CA LEU A 126 6.67 -8.93 3.15
C LEU A 126 7.31 -9.71 1.99
N ASN A 127 7.19 -11.04 1.99
CA ASN A 127 7.69 -11.87 0.91
C ASN A 127 6.95 -11.53 -0.41
N PRO A 128 7.66 -11.25 -1.52
CA PRO A 128 7.05 -10.92 -2.81
C PRO A 128 6.21 -12.05 -3.44
N ASP A 129 6.34 -13.29 -2.95
CA ASP A 129 5.48 -14.40 -3.36
C ASP A 129 4.02 -14.22 -2.87
N ILE A 130 3.81 -13.42 -1.82
CA ILE A 130 2.48 -13.14 -1.25
C ILE A 130 1.76 -12.12 -2.14
N ASN A 131 0.85 -12.61 -2.98
CA ASN A 131 -0.01 -11.80 -3.83
C ASN A 131 -1.20 -11.21 -3.05
N THR A 132 -1.71 -11.94 -2.04
CA THR A 132 -2.82 -11.49 -1.20
C THR A 132 -2.54 -11.75 0.27
N LEU A 133 -2.54 -10.69 1.07
CA LEU A 133 -2.42 -10.74 2.52
C LEU A 133 -3.72 -10.27 3.16
N THR A 134 -4.30 -11.10 4.03
CA THR A 134 -5.42 -10.70 4.89
C THR A 134 -4.94 -10.69 6.34
N ILE A 135 -5.11 -9.58 7.04
CA ILE A 135 -4.80 -9.41 8.45
C ILE A 135 -6.09 -9.16 9.22
N GLU A 136 -6.49 -10.14 10.02
CA GLU A 136 -7.59 -10.04 10.98
C GLU A 136 -7.01 -9.64 12.34
N GLY A 137 -7.19 -8.36 12.70
CA GLY A 137 -6.59 -7.77 13.88
C GLY A 137 -7.28 -8.12 15.21
N ASN A 138 -8.54 -8.58 15.17
CA ASN A 138 -9.34 -8.94 16.36
C ASN A 138 -9.36 -7.90 17.51
N GLY A 139 -9.16 -6.62 17.19
CA GLY A 139 -9.09 -5.53 18.17
C GLY A 139 -7.72 -5.34 18.81
N HIS A 140 -6.71 -6.13 18.43
CA HIS A 140 -5.35 -6.03 18.95
C HIS A 140 -4.53 -4.92 18.30
N THR A 141 -3.35 -4.70 18.88
CA THR A 141 -2.44 -3.62 18.52
C THR A 141 -1.15 -4.13 17.88
N ILE A 142 -0.70 -3.49 16.80
CA ILE A 142 0.69 -3.45 16.36
C ILE A 142 1.30 -2.13 16.81
N ASN A 143 2.32 -2.19 17.66
CA ASN A 143 3.06 -1.03 18.15
C ASN A 143 4.46 -0.99 17.52
N GLY A 144 4.77 0.08 16.78
CA GLY A 144 6.06 0.26 16.11
C GLY A 144 7.20 0.77 17.00
N SER A 145 6.97 0.95 18.30
CA SER A 145 7.99 1.39 19.29
C SER A 145 8.66 2.73 18.98
N ASN A 146 8.03 3.57 18.15
CA ASN A 146 8.58 4.80 17.58
C ASN A 146 9.87 4.61 16.77
N THR A 147 10.11 3.40 16.28
CA THR A 147 11.33 3.08 15.52
C THR A 147 11.09 2.19 14.32
N HIS A 148 9.90 1.60 14.18
CA HIS A 148 9.60 0.64 13.12
C HIS A 148 8.37 0.98 12.31
N ARG A 149 8.45 0.68 11.01
CA ARG A 149 7.32 0.61 10.08
C ARG A 149 6.68 -0.77 10.19
N PHE A 150 5.36 -0.84 10.08
CA PHE A 150 4.64 -2.11 10.12
C PHE A 150 4.66 -2.84 8.78
N LEU A 151 4.44 -2.13 7.67
CA LEU A 151 4.21 -2.79 6.39
C LEU A 151 4.76 -1.98 5.20
N ASP A 152 5.34 -2.71 4.24
CA ASP A 152 5.72 -2.24 2.92
C ASP A 152 5.02 -3.11 1.87
N ILE A 153 4.20 -2.50 1.01
CA ILE A 153 3.34 -3.20 0.06
C ILE A 153 3.80 -2.88 -1.37
N GLU A 154 4.26 -3.90 -2.05
CA GLU A 154 4.69 -3.80 -3.44
C GLU A 154 3.51 -3.80 -4.43
N SER A 155 3.76 -3.32 -5.65
CA SER A 155 2.73 -3.02 -6.67
C SER A 155 1.77 -4.16 -7.04
N ARG A 156 2.17 -5.43 -6.83
CA ARG A 156 1.36 -6.61 -7.19
C ARG A 156 0.60 -7.21 -6.01
N THR A 157 0.80 -6.66 -4.81
CA THR A 157 0.24 -7.21 -3.58
C THR A 157 -1.08 -6.53 -3.24
N THR A 158 -2.08 -7.35 -2.90
CA THR A 158 -3.33 -6.90 -2.31
C THR A 158 -3.31 -7.18 -0.81
N VAL A 159 -3.54 -6.16 0.00
CA VAL A 159 -3.57 -6.26 1.46
C VAL A 159 -4.93 -5.82 1.99
N ASN A 160 -5.53 -6.65 2.84
CA ASN A 160 -6.75 -6.34 3.57
C ASN A 160 -6.48 -6.36 5.07
N ILE A 161 -6.65 -5.23 5.75
CA ILE A 161 -6.47 -5.09 7.20
C ILE A 161 -7.83 -4.81 7.82
N LYS A 162 -8.20 -5.58 8.84
CA LYS A 162 -9.46 -5.40 9.57
C LYS A 162 -9.24 -5.38 11.08
N ASN A 163 -10.02 -4.57 11.78
CA ASN A 163 -10.11 -4.58 13.24
C ASN A 163 -8.74 -4.47 13.95
N LEU A 164 -7.82 -3.65 13.45
CA LEU A 164 -6.46 -3.56 13.98
C LEU A 164 -6.15 -2.13 14.45
N THR A 165 -5.39 -2.01 15.53
CA THR A 165 -4.75 -0.74 15.91
C THR A 165 -3.29 -0.76 15.51
N ILE A 166 -2.84 0.19 14.69
CA ILE A 166 -1.44 0.36 14.28
C ILE A 166 -0.95 1.69 14.84
N THR A 167 -0.01 1.64 15.77
CA THR A 167 0.36 2.82 16.55
C THR A 167 1.85 2.96 16.76
N ASN A 168 2.28 4.22 16.97
CA ASN A 168 3.67 4.55 17.29
C ASN A 168 4.65 3.98 16.26
N CYS A 169 4.25 3.85 15.00
CA CYS A 169 5.17 3.47 13.94
C CYS A 169 5.97 4.68 13.49
N TYR A 170 7.23 4.43 13.18
CA TYR A 170 8.16 5.45 12.71
C TYR A 170 9.04 4.90 11.60
N TYR A 171 9.23 5.69 10.55
CA TYR A 171 10.14 5.34 9.47
C TYR A 171 10.95 6.56 9.01
N ILE A 172 12.25 6.35 8.82
CA ILE A 172 13.14 7.35 8.22
C ILE A 172 12.99 7.24 6.70
N GLY A 173 11.93 7.88 6.20
CA GLY A 173 11.52 7.85 4.81
C GLY A 173 10.01 8.06 4.71
N ASP A 174 9.37 7.22 3.92
CA ASP A 174 7.97 7.31 3.54
C ASP A 174 7.10 6.28 4.25
N GLY A 175 5.90 6.72 4.64
CA GLY A 175 4.89 5.88 5.28
C GLY A 175 5.33 5.44 6.66
N GLY A 176 5.02 6.24 7.68
CA GLY A 176 5.47 5.94 9.05
C GLY A 176 5.02 4.56 9.54
N ALA A 177 3.76 4.20 9.28
CA ALA A 177 3.22 2.86 9.54
C ALA A 177 3.22 1.97 8.30
N ILE A 178 2.77 2.52 7.17
CA ILE A 178 2.54 1.74 5.94
C ILE A 178 3.05 2.53 4.72
N TYR A 179 3.85 1.87 3.90
CA TYR A 179 4.10 2.31 2.53
C TYR A 179 3.31 1.41 1.57
N ASN A 180 2.51 2.00 0.69
CA ASN A 180 1.66 1.29 -0.26
C ASN A 180 1.96 1.68 -1.70
N ASN A 181 2.44 0.72 -2.48
CA ASN A 181 2.55 0.79 -3.94
C ASN A 181 1.55 -0.17 -4.64
N GLY A 182 0.89 -1.04 -3.87
CA GLY A 182 -0.09 -2.02 -4.35
C GLY A 182 -1.53 -1.62 -4.06
N THR A 183 -2.36 -2.59 -3.68
CA THR A 183 -3.76 -2.36 -3.27
C THR A 183 -3.91 -2.60 -1.79
N LEU A 184 -4.37 -1.59 -1.05
CA LEU A 184 -4.56 -1.65 0.40
C LEU A 184 -6.01 -1.28 0.76
N THR A 185 -6.67 -2.17 1.50
CA THR A 185 -7.95 -1.90 2.15
C THR A 185 -7.80 -1.97 3.66
N ILE A 186 -8.22 -0.91 4.34
CA ILE A 186 -8.24 -0.79 5.81
C ILE A 186 -9.68 -0.62 6.26
N THR A 187 -10.18 -1.53 7.10
CA THR A 187 -11.55 -1.51 7.60
C THR A 187 -11.59 -1.61 9.12
N ASN A 188 -12.45 -0.83 9.79
CA ASN A 188 -12.67 -0.90 11.24
C ASN A 188 -11.37 -0.79 12.06
N SER A 189 -10.41 0.01 11.60
CA SER A 189 -9.05 0.02 12.17
C SER A 189 -8.66 1.41 12.66
N ASN A 190 -7.63 1.46 13.50
CA ASN A 190 -7.09 2.70 14.05
C ASN A 190 -5.62 2.84 13.65
N LEU A 191 -5.25 3.95 13.03
CA LEU A 191 -3.84 4.31 12.79
C LEU A 191 -3.53 5.57 13.57
N THR A 192 -2.78 5.44 14.66
CA THR A 192 -2.58 6.55 15.59
C THR A 192 -1.12 6.82 15.93
N HIS A 193 -0.74 8.08 16.12
CA HIS A 193 0.60 8.45 16.57
C HIS A 193 1.73 7.91 15.67
N ASN A 194 1.47 7.77 14.37
CA ASN A 194 2.47 7.34 13.41
C ASN A 194 3.17 8.56 12.82
N THR A 195 4.47 8.42 12.55
CA THR A 195 5.31 9.51 12.08
C THR A 195 6.26 9.04 10.99
N ALA A 196 6.38 9.78 9.89
CA ALA A 196 7.42 9.58 8.89
C ALA A 196 8.54 10.62 9.06
N THR A 197 9.54 10.65 8.18
CA THR A 197 10.43 11.82 8.07
C THR A 197 10.26 12.58 6.76
N GLN A 198 9.62 11.97 5.77
CA GLN A 198 9.37 12.58 4.46
C GLN A 198 7.86 12.69 4.23
N TRP A 199 7.21 11.61 3.76
CA TRP A 199 5.84 11.67 3.28
C TRP A 199 4.92 10.68 4.00
N GLY A 200 3.72 11.12 4.38
CA GLY A 200 2.66 10.29 4.92
C GLY A 200 2.95 9.79 6.34
N GLY A 201 2.53 10.56 7.35
CA GLY A 201 2.82 10.22 8.75
C GLY A 201 2.34 8.83 9.17
N ALA A 202 1.15 8.42 8.72
CA ALA A 202 0.70 7.04 8.82
C ALA A 202 0.95 6.26 7.53
N ILE A 203 0.44 6.77 6.41
CA ILE A 203 0.44 6.05 5.13
C ILE A 203 1.02 6.94 4.04
N ASN A 204 2.00 6.41 3.30
CA ASN A 204 2.32 6.90 1.96
C ASN A 204 1.71 5.94 0.95
N ASN A 205 0.77 6.43 0.13
CA ASN A 205 0.25 5.71 -1.02
C ASN A 205 0.91 6.27 -2.30
N ASN A 206 1.82 5.49 -2.86
CA ASN A 206 2.63 5.87 -4.01
C ASN A 206 2.16 5.06 -5.22
N HIS A 207 1.41 5.68 -6.15
CA HIS A 207 0.77 5.05 -7.31
C HIS A 207 -0.24 3.92 -7.01
N GLY A 208 -0.37 3.51 -5.75
CA GLY A 208 -1.26 2.44 -5.31
C GLY A 208 -2.74 2.84 -5.24
N THR A 209 -3.56 1.87 -4.88
CA THR A 209 -4.97 2.07 -4.53
C THR A 209 -5.15 1.90 -3.03
N LEU A 210 -5.71 2.91 -2.36
CA LEU A 210 -6.00 2.89 -0.93
C LEU A 210 -7.49 3.06 -0.68
N THR A 211 -8.09 2.10 0.04
CA THR A 211 -9.46 2.21 0.56
C THR A 211 -9.44 2.20 2.09
N ILE A 212 -10.08 3.20 2.69
CA ILE A 212 -10.24 3.33 4.14
C ILE A 212 -11.74 3.40 4.44
N ASN A 213 -12.23 2.46 5.23
CA ASN A 213 -13.63 2.37 5.61
C ASN A 213 -13.78 2.24 7.13
N ASN A 214 -14.70 3.01 7.71
CA ASN A 214 -15.05 2.95 9.12
C ASN A 214 -13.84 2.93 10.06
N SER A 215 -12.84 3.76 9.77
CA SER A 215 -11.54 3.73 10.45
C SER A 215 -11.17 5.10 11.02
N ASN A 216 -10.22 5.11 11.94
CA ASN A 216 -9.74 6.33 12.58
C ASN A 216 -8.26 6.52 12.30
N LEU A 217 -7.88 7.68 11.75
CA LEU A 217 -6.48 8.07 11.58
C LEU A 217 -6.23 9.34 12.37
N ASN A 218 -5.61 9.23 13.54
CA ASN A 218 -5.50 10.36 14.47
C ASN A 218 -4.08 10.59 14.98
N ASN A 219 -3.75 11.86 15.24
CA ASN A 219 -2.47 12.26 15.83
C ASN A 219 -1.24 11.79 15.02
N ASN A 220 -1.38 11.66 13.71
CA ASN A 220 -0.26 11.30 12.84
C ASN A 220 0.48 12.58 12.39
N THR A 221 1.80 12.49 12.22
CA THR A 221 2.67 13.66 12.00
C THR A 221 3.58 13.51 10.79
N GLN A 222 3.85 14.66 10.13
CA GLN A 222 4.62 14.94 8.89
C GLN A 222 3.74 15.27 7.68
N TRP A 223 4.31 15.36 6.48
CA TRP A 223 3.59 15.81 5.28
C TRP A 223 2.43 14.86 4.98
N GLY A 224 1.27 15.46 4.69
CA GLY A 224 0.00 14.74 4.63
C GLY A 224 -0.56 14.34 6.00
N GLY A 225 0.13 14.62 7.12
CA GLY A 225 -0.24 14.30 8.50
C GLY A 225 -0.52 12.82 8.74
N ALA A 226 -1.68 12.35 8.31
CA ALA A 226 -1.98 10.93 8.19
C ALA A 226 -1.55 10.34 6.85
N ILE A 227 -1.95 10.93 5.73
CA ILE A 227 -1.87 10.30 4.41
C ILE A 227 -1.19 11.22 3.40
N HIS A 228 -0.16 10.70 2.73
CA HIS A 228 0.32 11.25 1.47
C HIS A 228 -0.17 10.38 0.31
N GLN A 229 -0.75 11.01 -0.70
CA GLN A 229 -1.23 10.38 -1.94
C GLN A 229 -0.42 10.93 -3.10
N TYR A 230 0.40 10.09 -3.72
CA TYR A 230 1.19 10.45 -4.89
C TYR A 230 0.75 9.62 -6.08
N TYR A 231 0.02 10.22 -7.03
CA TYR A 231 -0.72 9.48 -8.04
C TYR A 231 -1.65 8.41 -7.40
N GLY A 232 -2.19 7.48 -8.19
CA GLY A 232 -3.10 6.45 -7.71
C GLY A 232 -4.49 6.95 -7.30
N THR A 233 -5.18 6.14 -6.49
CA THR A 233 -6.54 6.43 -6.03
C THR A 233 -6.70 6.23 -4.53
N LEU A 234 -7.47 7.12 -3.90
CA LEU A 234 -7.83 7.06 -2.48
C LEU A 234 -9.34 7.16 -2.31
N TYR A 235 -9.90 6.19 -1.58
CA TYR A 235 -11.29 6.19 -1.14
C TYR A 235 -11.36 6.22 0.37
N ILE A 236 -12.05 7.21 0.93
CA ILE A 236 -12.31 7.31 2.38
C ILE A 236 -13.80 7.38 2.61
N THR A 237 -14.32 6.44 3.41
CA THR A 237 -15.74 6.40 3.76
C THR A 237 -15.94 6.16 5.25
N ASN A 238 -16.95 6.82 5.83
CA ASN A 238 -17.35 6.62 7.24
C ASN A 238 -16.20 6.74 8.25
N SER A 239 -15.18 7.55 7.96
CA SER A 239 -13.92 7.53 8.70
C SER A 239 -13.63 8.86 9.38
N ASN A 240 -12.77 8.84 10.40
CA ASN A 240 -12.35 10.02 11.13
C ASN A 240 -10.85 10.26 10.95
N LEU A 241 -10.49 11.44 10.46
CA LEU A 241 -9.11 11.89 10.34
C LEU A 241 -8.95 13.14 11.20
N THR A 242 -8.50 12.97 12.45
CA THR A 242 -8.49 14.08 13.42
C THR A 242 -7.15 14.32 14.09
N HIS A 243 -6.89 15.57 14.45
CA HIS A 243 -5.68 15.96 15.18
C HIS A 243 -4.37 15.57 14.46
N ASN A 244 -4.42 15.40 13.14
CA ASN A 244 -3.22 15.15 12.37
C ASN A 244 -2.49 16.48 12.10
N ASN A 245 -1.16 16.43 12.09
CA ASN A 245 -0.34 17.63 12.03
C ASN A 245 0.76 17.49 10.97
N ALA A 246 0.70 18.33 9.95
CA ALA A 246 1.71 18.42 8.92
C ALA A 246 2.62 19.63 9.09
N THR A 247 3.91 19.43 8.85
CA THR A 247 4.91 20.52 8.88
C THR A 247 4.78 21.46 7.67
N THR A 248 4.13 21.01 6.59
CA THR A 248 3.96 21.81 5.37
C THR A 248 2.56 21.68 4.77
N ARG A 249 2.24 20.57 4.11
CA ARG A 249 1.03 20.40 3.30
C ARG A 249 0.09 19.39 3.93
N GLY A 250 -1.21 19.72 3.94
CA GLY A 250 -2.29 18.79 4.21
C GLY A 250 -2.23 18.22 5.61
N GLY A 251 -2.91 18.83 6.58
CA GLY A 251 -2.81 18.37 7.97
C GLY A 251 -3.29 16.94 8.17
N ALA A 252 -4.18 16.43 7.31
CA ALA A 252 -4.64 15.04 7.29
C ALA A 252 -4.40 14.33 5.95
N ILE A 253 -4.43 15.04 4.83
CA ILE A 253 -4.16 14.50 3.49
C ILE A 253 -3.37 15.50 2.66
N ASP A 254 -2.25 15.07 2.11
CA ASP A 254 -1.55 15.74 1.02
C ASP A 254 -1.76 14.92 -0.26
N ASN A 255 -2.57 15.44 -1.17
CA ASN A 255 -2.86 14.83 -2.47
C ASN A 255 -2.04 15.51 -3.56
N GLU A 256 -1.03 14.79 -4.04
CA GLU A 256 -0.19 15.20 -5.15
C GLU A 256 -0.55 14.35 -6.38
N TYR A 257 -1.28 14.98 -7.29
CA TYR A 257 -1.77 14.45 -8.56
C TYR A 257 -2.76 13.30 -8.45
N GLY A 258 -3.00 12.67 -7.30
CA GLY A 258 -3.93 11.55 -7.14
C GLY A 258 -5.42 11.89 -7.33
N ILE A 259 -6.25 10.85 -7.39
CA ILE A 259 -7.72 10.96 -7.37
C ILE A 259 -8.23 10.54 -5.99
N VAL A 260 -8.85 11.49 -5.28
CA VAL A 260 -9.31 11.30 -3.90
C VAL A 260 -10.82 11.46 -3.82
N THR A 261 -11.50 10.46 -3.26
CA THR A 261 -12.94 10.48 -2.98
C THR A 261 -13.19 10.28 -1.50
N ILE A 262 -13.93 11.22 -0.90
CA ILE A 262 -14.26 11.25 0.52
C ILE A 262 -15.78 11.32 0.67
N ALA A 263 -16.35 10.41 1.46
CA ALA A 263 -17.78 10.38 1.77
C ALA A 263 -18.03 10.12 3.25
N HIS A 264 -19.06 10.76 3.82
CA HIS A 264 -19.54 10.48 5.19
C HIS A 264 -18.45 10.50 6.27
N SER A 265 -17.45 11.38 6.13
CA SER A 265 -16.24 11.34 6.95
C SER A 265 -16.00 12.65 7.70
N ASN A 266 -15.18 12.60 8.75
CA ASN A 266 -14.89 13.73 9.61
C ASN A 266 -13.40 14.07 9.60
N PHE A 267 -13.07 15.33 9.34
CA PHE A 267 -11.72 15.88 9.34
C PHE A 267 -11.70 17.06 10.30
N ASN A 268 -11.31 16.80 11.55
CA ASN A 268 -11.40 17.81 12.59
C ASN A 268 -10.05 18.06 13.27
N TYR A 269 -9.79 19.32 13.61
CA TYR A 269 -8.61 19.72 14.38
C TYR A 269 -7.28 19.35 13.72
N ASN A 270 -7.24 19.27 12.39
CA ASN A 270 -5.99 19.04 11.67
C ASN A 270 -5.25 20.37 11.44
N THR A 271 -3.93 20.30 11.41
CA THR A 271 -3.07 21.49 11.29
C THR A 271 -2.00 21.35 10.22
N ALA A 272 -1.76 22.40 9.44
CA ALA A 272 -0.67 22.45 8.44
C ALA A 272 -0.24 23.90 8.14
N VAL A 273 0.72 24.07 7.22
CA VAL A 273 1.00 25.39 6.62
C VAL A 273 0.00 25.70 5.51
N TYR A 274 -0.27 24.73 4.64
CA TYR A 274 -1.21 24.83 3.54
C TYR A 274 -2.24 23.70 3.62
N GLY A 275 -3.53 24.04 3.60
CA GLY A 275 -4.61 23.06 3.72
C GLY A 275 -4.63 22.44 5.11
N GLY A 276 -5.27 23.09 6.07
CA GLY A 276 -5.23 22.64 7.47
C GLY A 276 -5.73 21.21 7.63
N ALA A 277 -6.67 20.76 6.79
CA ALA A 277 -6.99 19.34 6.63
C ALA A 277 -6.38 18.76 5.35
N ILE A 278 -6.64 19.38 4.20
CA ILE A 278 -6.31 18.78 2.90
C ILE A 278 -5.58 19.79 2.02
N PHE A 279 -4.43 19.38 1.48
CA PHE A 279 -3.78 20.04 0.36
C PHE A 279 -4.02 19.19 -0.90
N ASN A 280 -4.45 19.83 -1.98
CA ASN A 280 -4.74 19.16 -3.25
C ASN A 280 -3.98 19.86 -4.37
N LEU A 281 -3.12 19.12 -5.07
CA LEU A 281 -2.33 19.61 -6.20
C LEU A 281 -2.63 18.78 -7.45
N GLY A 282 -2.91 19.48 -8.55
CA GLY A 282 -3.12 18.88 -9.85
C GLY A 282 -1.91 19.02 -10.75
N ILE A 283 -2.04 18.44 -11.94
CA ILE A 283 -1.02 18.48 -13.00
C ILE A 283 -1.68 18.91 -14.30
N ASP A 284 -1.00 19.75 -15.06
CA ASP A 284 -1.46 20.25 -16.36
C ASP A 284 -1.30 19.17 -17.44
N VAL A 285 -2.28 18.27 -17.56
CA VAL A 285 -2.32 17.22 -18.59
C VAL A 285 -3.70 17.13 -19.24
N ASP A 286 -3.73 17.03 -20.56
CA ASP A 286 -4.98 17.07 -21.34
C ASP A 286 -5.82 15.77 -21.29
N TRP A 287 -5.26 14.67 -20.79
CA TRP A 287 -5.81 13.32 -21.01
C TRP A 287 -6.35 12.61 -19.76
N ALA A 288 -6.29 13.23 -18.58
CA ALA A 288 -6.81 12.62 -17.34
C ALA A 288 -7.12 13.64 -16.24
N ASP A 289 -8.09 13.29 -15.39
CA ASP A 289 -8.58 14.09 -14.25
C ASP A 289 -7.69 13.99 -13.00
N TRP A 290 -6.36 13.95 -13.17
CA TRP A 290 -5.41 13.90 -12.04
C TRP A 290 -5.55 15.16 -11.16
N GLY A 291 -5.31 15.01 -9.85
CA GLY A 291 -5.50 16.08 -8.86
C GLY A 291 -6.97 16.37 -8.54
N THR A 292 -7.85 15.39 -8.73
CA THR A 292 -9.27 15.52 -8.39
C THR A 292 -9.52 15.12 -6.95
N LEU A 293 -10.11 16.04 -6.18
CA LEU A 293 -10.62 15.84 -4.83
C LEU A 293 -12.15 15.97 -4.84
N THR A 294 -12.85 14.89 -4.50
CA THR A 294 -14.31 14.88 -4.37
C THR A 294 -14.70 14.60 -2.92
N ILE A 295 -15.51 15.49 -2.34
CA ILE A 295 -15.97 15.42 -0.95
C ILE A 295 -17.49 15.47 -0.92
N THR A 296 -18.09 14.48 -0.26
CA THR A 296 -19.54 14.35 -0.14
C THR A 296 -19.95 14.07 1.30
N ASP A 297 -21.04 14.71 1.77
CA ASP A 297 -21.68 14.39 3.05
C ASP A 297 -20.70 14.36 4.25
N SER A 298 -19.70 15.24 4.26
CA SER A 298 -18.57 15.16 5.20
C SER A 298 -18.40 16.44 6.02
N ASN A 299 -17.73 16.33 7.17
CA ASN A 299 -17.44 17.46 8.05
C ASN A 299 -15.93 17.74 8.04
N LEU A 300 -15.52 18.92 7.59
CA LEU A 300 -14.14 19.39 7.69
C LEU A 300 -14.13 20.64 8.57
N THR A 301 -14.07 20.49 9.89
CA THR A 301 -14.25 21.61 10.83
C THR A 301 -13.07 21.80 11.77
N HIS A 302 -12.87 23.02 12.28
CA HIS A 302 -11.81 23.29 13.27
C HIS A 302 -10.39 22.99 12.78
N ASN A 303 -10.16 22.96 11.47
CA ASN A 303 -8.84 22.79 10.90
C ASN A 303 -8.15 24.16 10.78
N THR A 304 -6.83 24.14 10.93
CA THR A 304 -6.02 25.37 10.94
C THR A 304 -4.86 25.27 9.97
N ALA A 305 -4.79 26.21 9.03
CA ALA A 305 -3.60 26.44 8.22
C ALA A 305 -2.88 27.70 8.70
N THR A 306 -1.55 27.69 8.79
CA THR A 306 -0.81 28.91 9.15
C THR A 306 -0.73 29.91 8.00
N GLN A 307 -0.93 29.47 6.75
CA GLN A 307 -0.96 30.35 5.58
C GLN A 307 -2.29 30.26 4.84
N TRP A 308 -2.57 29.15 4.15
CA TRP A 308 -3.65 29.12 3.17
C TRP A 308 -4.59 27.95 3.32
N GLY A 309 -5.91 28.22 3.25
CA GLY A 309 -6.94 27.20 3.22
C GLY A 309 -7.10 26.49 4.56
N GLY A 310 -7.87 27.04 5.48
CA GLY A 310 -7.95 26.51 6.85
C GLY A 310 -8.43 25.06 6.90
N ALA A 311 -9.35 24.66 6.02
CA ALA A 311 -9.62 23.26 5.73
C ALA A 311 -8.87 22.78 4.50
N ILE A 312 -9.09 23.43 3.35
CA ILE A 312 -8.62 22.93 2.06
C ILE A 312 -7.82 24.00 1.33
N ASN A 313 -6.66 23.61 0.82
CA ASN A 313 -5.98 24.34 -0.24
C ASN A 313 -6.08 23.51 -1.53
N ASN A 314 -6.87 24.00 -2.49
CA ASN A 314 -6.97 23.43 -3.82
C ASN A 314 -6.06 24.22 -4.78
N ASP A 315 -4.86 23.70 -5.01
CA ASP A 315 -3.80 24.40 -5.71
C ASP A 315 -3.90 24.24 -7.24
N ASN A 316 -2.91 24.75 -7.96
CA ASN A 316 -2.89 24.81 -9.42
C ASN A 316 -3.27 23.48 -10.10
N PHE A 317 -4.07 23.60 -11.16
CA PHE A 317 -4.57 22.49 -12.00
C PHE A 317 -5.43 21.45 -11.25
N ALA A 318 -5.62 21.60 -9.95
CA ALA A 318 -6.38 20.67 -9.15
C ALA A 318 -7.90 20.92 -9.31
N THR A 319 -8.70 19.86 -9.22
CA THR A 319 -10.16 19.97 -9.24
C THR A 319 -10.73 19.62 -7.87
N LEU A 320 -11.55 20.51 -7.31
CA LEU A 320 -12.25 20.31 -6.05
C LEU A 320 -13.77 20.28 -6.27
N ASN A 321 -14.38 19.13 -5.98
CA ASN A 321 -15.82 18.94 -5.99
C ASN A 321 -16.33 18.74 -4.56
N ILE A 322 -17.23 19.60 -4.09
CA ILE A 322 -17.82 19.49 -2.75
C ILE A 322 -19.34 19.43 -2.84
N THR A 323 -19.93 18.44 -2.18
CA THR A 323 -21.39 18.30 -2.07
C THR A 323 -21.82 18.01 -0.64
N ASN A 324 -22.86 18.70 -0.15
CA ASN A 324 -23.48 18.48 1.16
C ASN A 324 -22.49 18.35 2.33
N SER A 325 -21.46 19.19 2.36
CA SER A 325 -20.37 19.07 3.35
C SER A 325 -20.22 20.34 4.19
N ASN A 326 -19.84 20.19 5.44
CA ASN A 326 -19.70 21.27 6.41
C ASN A 326 -18.23 21.68 6.57
N LEU A 327 -17.91 22.95 6.25
CA LEU A 327 -16.57 23.51 6.36
C LEU A 327 -16.48 24.67 7.37
N ASN A 328 -17.30 24.65 8.41
CA ASN A 328 -17.30 25.71 9.42
C ASN A 328 -16.10 25.63 10.38
N TYR A 329 -15.80 26.77 11.02
CA TYR A 329 -14.80 26.90 12.09
C TYR A 329 -13.34 26.60 11.68
N ASN A 330 -13.02 26.72 10.41
CA ASN A 330 -11.64 26.63 9.94
C ASN A 330 -10.95 27.99 9.96
N THR A 331 -9.63 27.99 10.17
CA THR A 331 -8.83 29.22 10.32
C THR A 331 -7.59 29.18 9.42
N ALA A 332 -7.33 30.27 8.71
CA ALA A 332 -6.10 30.52 7.97
C ALA A 332 -5.83 32.02 7.82
N ASN A 333 -4.62 32.41 7.43
CA ASN A 333 -4.34 33.80 7.08
C ASN A 333 -5.12 34.22 5.82
N ASP A 334 -5.11 33.37 4.79
CA ASP A 334 -5.93 33.52 3.58
C ASP A 334 -6.78 32.27 3.32
N GLY A 335 -8.04 32.46 2.95
CA GLY A 335 -8.97 31.35 2.69
C GLY A 335 -9.36 30.59 3.97
N GLY A 336 -10.19 31.20 4.83
CA GLY A 336 -10.52 30.66 6.16
C GLY A 336 -10.96 29.19 6.15
N ALA A 337 -11.79 28.78 5.18
CA ALA A 337 -12.08 27.36 4.93
C ALA A 337 -11.35 26.84 3.69
N ILE A 338 -11.53 27.50 2.55
CA ILE A 338 -10.97 27.10 1.26
C ILE A 338 -10.14 28.24 0.69
N ILE A 339 -8.94 27.92 0.20
CA ILE A 339 -8.29 28.68 -0.88
C ILE A 339 -8.33 27.83 -2.15
N ASN A 340 -8.50 28.46 -3.31
CA ASN A 340 -8.61 27.75 -4.58
C ASN A 340 -7.86 28.50 -5.69
N SER A 341 -6.84 27.85 -6.24
CA SER A 341 -6.10 28.24 -7.45
C SER A 341 -6.42 27.33 -8.65
N GLY A 342 -7.13 26.22 -8.44
CA GLY A 342 -7.60 25.30 -9.49
C GLY A 342 -9.08 25.47 -9.83
N THR A 343 -9.74 24.37 -10.19
CA THR A 343 -11.18 24.30 -10.46
C THR A 343 -11.96 24.01 -9.18
N LEU A 344 -13.05 24.74 -8.93
CA LEU A 344 -13.91 24.55 -7.76
C LEU A 344 -15.38 24.41 -8.16
N ASN A 345 -15.99 23.29 -7.77
CA ASN A 345 -17.41 23.00 -7.93
C ASN A 345 -18.03 22.73 -6.56
N ILE A 346 -18.97 23.58 -6.11
CA ILE A 346 -19.67 23.40 -4.84
C ILE A 346 -21.17 23.29 -5.09
N THR A 347 -21.79 22.25 -4.54
CA THR A 347 -23.25 22.11 -4.51
C THR A 347 -23.74 21.83 -3.08
N LYS A 348 -24.76 22.56 -2.64
CA LYS A 348 -25.43 22.33 -1.33
C LYS A 348 -24.47 22.24 -0.13
N SER A 349 -23.40 23.04 -0.08
CA SER A 349 -22.40 23.04 1.01
C SER A 349 -22.20 24.45 1.54
#